data_AF-A0A966TG36-F1
#
_entry.id   AF-A0A966TG36-F1
#
_cell.length_a   1.000
_cell.length_b   1.000
_cell.length_c   1.000
_cell.angle_alpha   90.00
_cell.angle_beta   90.00
_cell.angle_gamma   90.00
#
_symmetry.space_group_name_H-M   'P 1'
#
loop_
_entity.id
_entity.type
_entity.pdbx_description
1 polymer ?
#
loop_
_entity_poly.entity_id
_entity_poly.type
_entity_poly.pdbx_seq_one_letter_code
_entity_poly.pdbx_strand_id
1 'polypeptide(L)'
;MRFKRREVTFYGYVWTAEVSEKLMFHYHICVAVNRLELKGKKLPDWLKLDDVWGRRTGVEFVKRNVRHYMAKYFAKHNARVVGMRSYGGYIFKQ
;
A
#
# COMPACT_ATOMS: atom_id res chain seq x y z
N MET A 1 16.96 1.52 3.99
CA MET A 1 16.56 1.48 2.56
C MET A 1 16.26 0.04 2.16
N ARG A 2 15.01 -0.44 2.31
CA ARG A 2 14.64 -1.87 2.10
C ARG A 2 14.73 -2.34 0.64
N PHE A 3 14.48 -1.43 -0.30
CA PHE A 3 14.46 -1.72 -1.74
C PHE A 3 15.84 -1.57 -2.41
N LYS A 4 16.70 -0.65 -1.92
CA LYS A 4 17.99 -0.30 -2.54
C LYS A 4 19.01 -1.44 -2.59
N ARG A 5 18.90 -2.45 -1.71
CA ARG A 5 19.84 -3.58 -1.61
C ARG A 5 19.38 -4.85 -2.35
N ARG A 6 18.26 -4.79 -3.08
CA ARG A 6 17.60 -5.97 -3.67
C ARG A 6 17.25 -5.79 -5.14
N GLU A 7 17.91 -4.85 -5.82
CA GLU A 7 17.63 -4.51 -7.23
C GLU A 7 16.15 -4.15 -7.49
N VAL A 8 15.45 -3.70 -6.45
CA VAL A 8 14.06 -3.25 -6.56
C VAL A 8 14.04 -1.77 -6.86
N THR A 9 13.69 -1.43 -8.10
CA THR A 9 13.45 -0.05 -8.52
C THR A 9 12.04 0.34 -8.11
N PHE A 10 11.94 1.43 -7.35
CA PHE A 10 10.66 2.00 -6.92
C PHE A 10 10.23 3.08 -7.91
N TYR A 11 9.05 2.92 -8.51
CA TYR A 11 8.50 3.88 -9.46
C TYR A 11 7.51 4.85 -8.83
N GLY A 12 6.90 4.48 -7.71
CA GLY A 12 5.94 5.35 -7.06
C GLY A 12 4.99 4.60 -6.15
N TYR A 13 4.09 5.35 -5.56
CA TYR A 13 3.06 4.84 -4.67
C TYR A 13 1.81 5.70 -4.71
N VAL A 14 0.69 5.09 -4.35
CA VAL A 14 -0.54 5.76 -3.97
C VAL A 14 -1.02 5.14 -2.67
N TRP A 15 -1.56 5.95 -1.77
CA TRP A 15 -2.12 5.48 -0.52
C TRP A 15 -3.44 6.19 -0.19
N THR A 16 -4.26 5.50 0.60
CA THR A 16 -5.47 6.05 1.19
C THR A 16 -5.62 5.56 2.63
N ALA A 17 -6.10 6.44 3.48
CA ALA A 17 -6.53 6.14 4.83
C ALA A 17 -8.03 5.84 4.83
N GLU A 18 -8.41 4.79 5.55
CA GLU A 18 -9.78 4.34 5.76
C GLU A 18 -10.03 4.23 7.27
N VAL A 19 -11.15 4.77 7.75
CA VAL A 19 -11.68 4.47 9.08
C VAL A 19 -12.74 3.40 8.90
N SER A 20 -12.51 2.21 9.46
CA SER A 20 -13.49 1.13 9.44
C SER A 20 -14.69 1.43 10.34
N GLU A 21 -15.77 0.67 10.19
CA GLU A 21 -16.99 0.79 11.01
C GLU A 21 -16.73 0.61 12.51
N LYS A 22 -15.69 -0.15 12.89
CA LYS A 22 -15.27 -0.36 14.28
C LYS A 22 -14.29 0.70 14.79
N LEU A 23 -14.21 1.85 14.12
CA LEU A 23 -13.27 2.94 14.41
C LEU A 23 -11.79 2.53 14.33
N MET A 24 -11.47 1.41 13.67
CA MET A 24 -10.08 1.03 13.40
C MET A 24 -9.56 1.76 12.17
N PHE A 25 -8.37 2.33 12.29
CA PHE A 25 -7.73 3.09 11.22
C PHE A 25 -6.83 2.20 10.35
N HIS A 26 -7.08 2.19 9.05
CA HIS A 26 -6.39 1.36 8.08
C HIS A 26 -5.67 2.23 7.04
N TYR A 27 -4.43 1.89 6.74
CA TYR A 27 -3.71 2.42 5.58
C TYR A 27 -3.72 1.37 4.47
N HIS A 28 -4.17 1.78 3.28
CA HIS A 28 -4.03 1.01 2.05
C HIS A 28 -2.98 1.67 1.20
N ILE A 29 -1.92 0.94 0.83
CA ILE A 29 -0.81 1.46 0.04
C ILE A 29 -0.63 0.55 -1.17
N CYS A 30 -0.66 1.13 -2.36
CA CYS A 30 -0.26 0.47 -3.60
C CYS A 30 1.10 1.02 -4.01
N VAL A 31 2.06 0.12 -4.20
CA VAL A 31 3.43 0.47 -4.59
C VAL A 31 3.72 -0.08 -5.98
N ALA A 32 4.29 0.77 -6.83
CA ALA A 32 4.78 0.38 -8.14
C ALA A 32 6.29 0.13 -8.06
N VAL A 33 6.70 -1.08 -8.42
CA VAL A 33 8.11 -1.50 -8.50
C VAL A 33 8.38 -2.16 -9.84
N ASN A 34 9.66 -2.35 -10.17
CA ASN A 34 10.06 -3.24 -11.25
C ASN A 34 9.56 -4.67 -11.00
N ARG A 35 9.50 -5.46 -12.08
CA ARG A 35 9.05 -6.85 -12.01
C ARG A 35 9.90 -7.62 -11.00
N LEU A 36 9.23 -8.21 -10.01
CA LEU A 36 9.86 -9.08 -9.03
C LEU A 36 9.68 -10.53 -9.46
N GLU A 37 10.77 -11.29 -9.58
CA GLU A 37 10.70 -12.74 -9.66
C GLU A 37 10.49 -13.32 -8.26
N LEU A 38 9.22 -13.56 -7.90
CA LEU A 38 8.90 -14.27 -6.67
C LEU A 38 8.82 -15.77 -6.96
N LYS A 39 9.86 -16.53 -6.59
CA LYS A 39 9.84 -18.00 -6.62
C LYS A 39 9.10 -18.53 -5.38
N GLY A 40 7.87 -19.01 -5.56
CA GLY A 40 7.08 -19.67 -4.51
C GLY A 40 5.66 -19.12 -4.32
N LYS A 41 4.88 -19.74 -3.41
CA LYS A 41 3.48 -19.35 -3.12
C LYS A 41 3.34 -18.22 -2.10
N LYS A 42 4.43 -17.85 -1.41
CA LYS A 42 4.41 -16.86 -0.32
C LYS A 42 5.19 -15.62 -0.72
N LEU A 43 4.71 -14.48 -0.24
CA LEU A 43 5.34 -13.20 -0.42
C LEU A 43 6.57 -13.10 0.53
N PRO A 44 7.73 -12.62 0.07
CA PRO A 44 8.93 -12.56 0.90
C PRO A 44 8.75 -11.68 2.14
N ASP A 45 9.36 -12.07 3.26
CA ASP A 45 9.20 -11.35 4.53
C ASP A 45 9.70 -9.91 4.48
N TRP A 46 10.73 -9.63 3.66
CA TRP A 46 11.25 -8.28 3.47
C TRP A 46 10.28 -7.31 2.78
N LEU A 47 9.26 -7.86 2.10
CA LEU A 47 8.19 -7.10 1.46
C LEU A 47 6.98 -6.93 2.41
N LYS A 48 6.94 -7.66 3.53
CA LYS A 48 5.99 -7.42 4.61
C LYS A 48 6.44 -6.20 5.41
N LEU A 49 5.49 -5.38 5.84
CA LEU A 49 5.73 -4.16 6.62
C LEU A 49 5.33 -4.33 8.10
N ASP A 50 5.26 -5.58 8.56
CA ASP A 50 4.79 -5.96 9.90
C ASP A 50 5.60 -5.29 11.02
N ASP A 51 6.88 -5.02 10.77
CA ASP A 51 7.83 -4.40 11.69
C ASP A 51 7.80 -2.86 11.68
N VAL A 52 7.15 -2.22 10.69
CA VAL A 52 7.11 -0.75 10.61
C VAL A 52 6.09 -0.15 11.57
N TRP A 53 5.01 -0.87 11.87
CA TRP A 53 3.88 -0.33 12.64
C TRP A 53 3.40 -1.23 13.78
N GLY A 54 4.10 -2.34 14.07
CA GLY A 54 3.70 -3.32 15.09
C GLY A 54 2.32 -3.95 14.82
N ARG A 55 1.85 -3.87 13.57
CA ARG A 55 0.55 -4.35 13.13
C ARG A 55 0.73 -5.20 11.88
N ARG A 56 -0.14 -6.21 11.75
CA ARG A 56 -0.15 -7.13 10.62
C ARG A 56 -0.38 -6.36 9.32
N THR A 57 0.50 -6.56 8.35
CA THR A 57 0.42 -6.03 7.00
C THR A 57 -0.12 -7.12 6.08
N GLY A 58 -1.28 -6.86 5.47
CA GLY A 58 -1.75 -7.65 4.34
C GLY A 58 -1.06 -7.16 3.07
N VAL A 59 -0.43 -8.07 2.32
CA VAL A 59 0.15 -7.75 1.01
C VAL A 59 -0.52 -8.61 -0.05
N GLU A 60 -1.01 -7.97 -1.11
CA GLU A 60 -1.56 -8.65 -2.27
C GLU A 60 -1.08 -8.02 -3.57
N PHE A 61 -1.01 -8.84 -4.62
CA PHE A 61 -0.77 -8.33 -5.96
C PHE A 61 -2.05 -7.69 -6.51
N VAL A 62 -1.95 -6.42 -6.89
CA VAL A 62 -3.05 -5.72 -7.54
C VAL A 62 -3.23 -6.27 -8.95
N LYS A 63 -4.29 -7.06 -9.15
CA LYS A 63 -4.64 -7.66 -10.45
C LYS A 63 -5.65 -6.84 -11.26
N ARG A 64 -6.09 -5.70 -10.73
CA ARG A 64 -7.14 -4.85 -11.29
C ARG A 64 -6.58 -3.46 -11.58
N ASN A 65 -7.38 -2.63 -12.24
CA ASN A 65 -7.04 -1.22 -12.41
C ASN A 65 -6.80 -0.55 -11.03
N VAL A 66 -5.61 0.02 -10.86
CA VAL A 66 -5.16 0.61 -9.58
C VAL A 66 -6.09 1.73 -9.12
N ARG A 67 -6.56 2.59 -10.04
CA ARG A 67 -7.49 3.68 -9.71
C ARG A 67 -8.78 3.12 -9.12
N HIS A 68 -9.39 2.13 -9.78
CA HIS A 68 -10.63 1.52 -9.28
C HIS A 68 -10.41 0.80 -7.94
N TYR A 69 -9.30 0.07 -7.82
CA TYR A 69 -8.95 -0.65 -6.60
C TYR A 69 -8.75 0.29 -5.40
N MET A 70 -8.01 1.38 -5.57
CA MET A 70 -7.77 2.36 -4.50
C MET A 70 -9.00 3.21 -4.18
N ALA A 71 -9.80 3.58 -5.19
CA ALA A 71 -11.02 4.36 -5.00
C ALA A 71 -12.04 3.64 -4.10
N LYS A 72 -12.07 2.29 -4.14
CA LYS A 72 -12.91 1.48 -3.26
C LYS A 72 -12.65 1.81 -1.78
N TYR A 73 -11.38 1.90 -1.37
CA TYR A 73 -11.03 2.15 0.03
C TYR A 73 -11.29 3.59 0.45
N PHE A 74 -11.15 4.54 -0.47
CA PHE A 74 -11.54 5.93 -0.22
C PHE A 74 -13.06 6.04 0.02
N ALA A 75 -13.88 5.38 -0.80
CA ALA A 75 -15.34 5.45 -0.71
C ALA A 75 -15.97 4.44 0.27
N LYS A 76 -15.17 3.58 0.92
CA LYS A 76 -15.68 2.45 1.71
C LYS A 76 -16.49 2.87 2.93
N HIS A 77 -16.11 3.96 3.57
CA HIS A 77 -16.79 4.48 4.74
C HIS A 77 -16.65 6.00 4.77
N ASN A 78 -17.61 6.73 5.35
CA ASN A 78 -17.64 8.20 5.33
C ASN A 78 -16.83 8.84 6.48
N ALA A 79 -16.46 8.08 7.51
CA ALA A 79 -15.69 8.62 8.63
C ALA A 79 -14.28 9.05 8.20
N ARG A 80 -13.82 10.18 8.74
CA ARG A 80 -12.53 10.81 8.45
C ARG A 80 -11.93 11.37 9.73
N VAL A 81 -10.60 11.38 9.79
CA VAL A 81 -9.86 12.06 10.85
C VAL A 81 -9.77 13.54 10.50
N VAL A 82 -10.31 14.41 11.35
CA VAL A 82 -10.31 15.86 11.15
C VAL A 82 -8.86 16.37 11.10
N GLY A 83 -8.55 17.24 10.13
CA GLY A 83 -7.22 17.83 9.97
C GLY A 83 -6.17 16.91 9.34
N MET A 84 -6.52 15.68 8.98
CA MET A 84 -5.60 14.73 8.36
C MET A 84 -5.98 14.44 6.90
N ARG A 85 -4.98 14.39 6.00
CA ARG A 85 -5.21 13.97 4.62
C ARG A 85 -5.60 12.49 4.59
N SER A 86 -6.60 12.17 3.78
CA SER A 86 -7.09 10.79 3.64
C SER A 86 -6.44 10.04 2.47
N TYR A 87 -5.63 10.69 1.64
CA TYR A 87 -4.94 10.06 0.53
C TYR A 87 -3.70 10.86 0.13
N GLY A 88 -2.84 10.20 -0.63
CA GLY A 88 -1.69 10.83 -1.27
C GLY A 88 -1.03 9.88 -2.25
N GLY A 89 -0.06 10.40 -2.99
CA GLY A 89 0.70 9.59 -3.91
C GLY A 89 1.87 10.36 -4.48
N TYR A 90 2.81 9.60 -5.02
CA TYR A 90 3.97 10.12 -5.71
C TYR A 90 4.35 9.17 -6.83
N ILE A 91 4.63 9.73 -8.00
CA ILE A 91 5.14 9.00 -9.14
C ILE A 91 6.51 9.60 -9.44
N PHE A 92 7.55 8.75 -9.44
CA PHE A 92 8.84 9.14 -9.98
C PHE A 92 8.68 9.28 -11.49
N LYS A 93 8.80 10.51 -12.01
CA LYS A 93 8.97 10.72 -13.45
C LYS A 93 10.34 10.17 -13.84
N GLN A 94 10.37 9.25 -14.79
CA GLN A 94 11.59 8.86 -15.50
C GLN A 94 11.98 9.94 -16.50
#